data_AF-A0A4S0MTV1-F1
#
_entry.id   AF-A0A4S0MTV1-F1
#
_cell.length_a   1.000
_cell.length_b   1.000
_cell.length_c   1.000
_cell.angle_alpha   90.00
_cell.angle_beta   90.00
_cell.angle_gamma   90.00
#
_symmetry.space_group_name_H-M   'P 1'
#
loop_
_entity.id
_entity.type
_entity.pdbx_description
1 polymer ?
#
loop_
_entity_poly.entity_id
_entity_poly.type
_entity_poly.pdbx_seq_one_letter_code
_entity_poly.pdbx_strand_id
1 'polypeptide(L)'
;VDRERAGQIEPNLVGPPDFAVYVAEEGVAEPAATAKTLLADAERLGAQVMVGNAERLALAGGKVTGAVVSGETISADEIVVAAGTGAPAIAATAGVKLSLETPPGLIV
;
A
#
# COMPACT_ATOMS: atom_id res chain seq x y z
N VAL A 1 21.97 -2.65 20.78
CA VAL A 1 22.12 -1.98 22.08
C VAL A 1 22.01 -3.01 23.19
N ASP A 2 22.72 -2.79 24.29
CA ASP A 2 22.66 -3.66 25.47
C ASP A 2 21.41 -3.41 26.32
N ARG A 3 21.24 -4.19 27.38
CA ARG A 3 20.12 -4.09 28.33
C ARG A 3 19.92 -2.68 28.88
N GLU A 4 21.00 -2.02 29.31
CA GLU A 4 20.93 -0.70 29.92
C GLU A 4 20.41 0.32 28.90
N ARG A 5 21.00 0.33 27.70
CA ARG A 5 20.60 1.25 26.65
C ARG A 5 19.19 0.97 26.13
N ALA A 6 18.76 -0.29 26.07
CA ALA A 6 17.37 -0.62 25.74
C ALA A 6 16.37 -0.04 26.75
N GLY A 7 16.68 -0.14 28.06
CA GLY A 7 15.87 0.48 29.12
C GLY A 7 15.88 2.01 29.10
N GLN A 8 16.94 2.65 28.58
CA GLN A 8 16.95 4.10 28.37
C GLN A 8 16.09 4.54 27.18
N ILE A 9 16.07 3.76 26.09
CA ILE A 9 15.29 4.06 24.89
C ILE A 9 13.79 3.84 25.14
N GLU A 10 13.43 2.75 25.81
CA GLU A 10 12.05 2.41 26.18
C GLU A 10 11.92 2.25 27.70
N PRO A 11 11.78 3.34 28.49
CA PRO A 11 11.78 3.31 29.96
C PRO A 11 10.67 2.45 30.59
N ASN A 12 9.59 2.22 29.85
CA ASN A 12 8.46 1.40 30.29
C ASN A 12 8.59 -0.08 29.87
N LEU A 13 9.70 -0.47 29.23
CA LEU A 13 9.93 -1.84 28.81
C LEU A 13 10.13 -2.74 30.04
N VAL A 14 9.16 -3.62 30.29
CA VAL A 14 9.22 -4.59 31.39
C VAL A 14 10.22 -5.67 31.04
N GLY A 15 11.31 -5.77 31.83
CA GLY A 15 12.36 -6.76 31.64
C GLY A 15 13.18 -6.57 30.35
N PRO A 16 14.00 -5.50 30.23
CA PRO A 16 14.77 -5.25 29.02
C PRO A 16 15.70 -6.44 28.66
N PRO A 17 15.77 -6.82 27.37
CA PRO A 17 16.55 -7.97 26.92
C PRO A 17 18.07 -7.71 27.05
N ASP A 18 18.89 -8.76 27.03
CA ASP A 18 20.36 -8.64 26.99
C ASP A 18 20.85 -7.89 25.74
N PHE A 19 20.11 -8.01 24.65
CA PHE A 19 20.41 -7.42 23.35
C PHE A 19 19.13 -6.99 22.64
N ALA A 20 19.16 -5.80 22.03
CA ALA A 20 18.14 -5.33 21.10
C ALA A 20 18.79 -4.70 19.86
N VAL A 21 18.16 -4.82 18.69
CA VAL A 21 18.57 -4.08 17.49
C VAL A 21 17.96 -2.69 17.59
N TYR A 22 18.79 -1.66 17.38
CA TYR A 22 18.34 -0.27 17.37
C TYR A 22 18.68 0.33 16.01
N VAL A 23 17.65 0.86 15.34
CA VAL A 23 17.76 1.54 14.06
C VAL A 23 17.30 2.98 14.25
N ALA A 24 18.24 3.91 14.32
CA ALA A 24 17.94 5.31 14.65
C ALA A 24 17.06 6.03 13.63
N GLU A 25 17.04 5.54 12.39
CA GLU A 25 16.30 6.12 11.27
C GLU A 25 14.89 5.53 11.10
N GLU A 26 14.55 4.47 11.85
CA GLU A 26 13.18 3.96 11.88
C GLU A 26 12.25 4.95 12.59
N GLY A 27 10.99 5.00 12.16
CA GLY A 27 9.98 5.89 12.70
C GLY A 27 8.58 5.43 12.36
N VAL A 28 7.60 6.20 12.83
CA VAL A 28 6.18 5.94 12.59
C VAL A 28 5.57 7.11 11.84
N ALA A 29 4.68 6.80 10.91
CA ALA A 29 3.83 7.78 10.24
C ALA A 29 2.39 7.31 10.35
N GLU A 30 1.48 8.22 10.75
CA GLU A 30 0.06 7.91 10.82
C GLU A 30 -0.45 7.54 9.42
N PRO A 31 -0.87 6.28 9.16
CA PRO A 31 -1.03 5.78 7.79
C PRO A 31 -2.07 6.55 6.99
N ALA A 32 -3.24 6.82 7.59
CA ALA A 32 -4.32 7.50 6.89
C ALA A 32 -3.99 8.97 6.60
N ALA A 33 -3.35 9.66 7.53
CA ALA A 33 -2.91 11.04 7.34
C ALA A 33 -1.79 11.14 6.28
N THR A 34 -0.85 10.20 6.30
CA THR A 34 0.25 10.12 5.33
C THR A 34 -0.28 9.91 3.92
N ALA A 35 -1.16 8.91 3.72
CA ALA A 35 -1.76 8.64 2.41
C ALA A 35 -2.50 9.86 1.84
N LYS A 36 -3.30 10.54 2.67
CA LYS A 36 -4.01 11.77 2.26
C LYS A 36 -3.08 12.91 1.88
N THR A 37 -1.98 13.08 2.63
CA THR A 37 -0.98 14.11 2.36
C THR A 37 -0.28 13.86 1.02
N LEU A 38 0.10 12.60 0.76
CA LEU A 38 0.73 12.21 -0.50
C LEU A 38 -0.22 12.36 -1.69
N LEU A 39 -1.50 11.99 -1.54
CA LEU A 39 -2.51 12.20 -2.58
C LEU A 39 -2.70 13.69 -2.90
N ALA A 40 -2.82 14.54 -1.88
CA ALA A 40 -2.95 15.98 -2.06
C ALA A 40 -1.74 16.60 -2.76
N ASP A 41 -0.52 16.12 -2.45
CA ASP A 41 0.68 16.59 -3.12
C ASP A 41 0.75 16.13 -4.59
N ALA A 42 0.33 14.89 -4.87
CA ALA A 42 0.21 14.40 -6.23
C ALA A 42 -0.80 15.22 -7.05
N GLU A 43 -1.97 15.55 -6.49
CA GLU A 43 -2.96 16.43 -7.13
C GLU A 43 -2.37 17.82 -7.42
N ARG A 44 -1.63 18.39 -6.47
CA ARG A 44 -0.92 19.67 -6.64
C ARG A 44 0.09 19.63 -7.80
N LEU A 45 0.68 18.47 -8.05
CA LEU A 45 1.61 18.22 -9.15
C LEU A 45 0.92 17.84 -10.48
N GLY A 46 -0.42 17.81 -10.50
CA GLY A 46 -1.23 17.58 -11.70
C GLY A 46 -1.80 16.18 -11.85
N ALA A 47 -1.65 15.30 -10.84
CA ALA A 47 -2.36 14.02 -10.83
C ALA A 47 -3.88 14.25 -10.65
N GLN A 48 -4.69 13.31 -11.14
CA GLN A 48 -6.12 13.29 -10.89
C GLN A 48 -6.46 12.14 -9.94
N VAL A 49 -7.15 12.43 -8.84
CA VAL A 49 -7.63 11.42 -7.90
C VAL A 49 -9.11 11.20 -8.15
N MET A 50 -9.47 9.96 -8.45
CA MET A 50 -10.86 9.52 -8.67
C MET A 50 -11.23 8.48 -7.62
N VAL A 51 -12.41 8.63 -7.02
CA VAL A 51 -12.95 7.66 -6.06
C VAL A 51 -13.97 6.78 -6.77
N GLY A 52 -13.71 5.47 -6.81
CA GLY A 52 -14.59 4.50 -7.43
C GLY A 52 -14.13 3.07 -7.19
N ASN A 53 -14.99 2.10 -7.52
CA ASN A 53 -14.64 0.69 -7.42
C ASN A 53 -14.02 0.24 -8.75
N ALA A 54 -12.72 -0.08 -8.75
CA ALA A 54 -12.09 -0.72 -9.89
C ALA A 54 -12.58 -2.17 -10.00
N GLU A 55 -13.20 -2.52 -11.13
CA GLU A 55 -13.84 -3.82 -11.33
C GLU A 55 -12.96 -4.78 -12.13
N ARG A 56 -12.38 -4.29 -13.22
CA ARG A 56 -11.58 -5.08 -14.17
C ARG A 56 -10.70 -4.20 -15.05
N LEU A 57 -9.70 -4.82 -15.65
CA LEU A 57 -8.93 -4.22 -16.74
C LEU A 57 -9.73 -4.29 -18.05
N ALA A 58 -9.74 -3.21 -18.82
CA ALA A 58 -10.24 -3.18 -20.19
C ALA A 58 -9.15 -3.69 -21.12
N LEU A 59 -9.51 -4.63 -22.00
CA LEU A 59 -8.57 -5.33 -22.88
C LEU A 59 -9.08 -5.27 -24.32
N ALA A 60 -8.19 -4.98 -25.26
CA ALA A 60 -8.44 -5.08 -26.69
C ALA A 60 -7.24 -5.74 -27.38
N GLY A 61 -7.49 -6.79 -28.17
CA GLY A 61 -6.41 -7.49 -28.89
C GLY A 61 -5.29 -8.03 -27.99
N GLY A 62 -5.62 -8.42 -26.76
CA GLY A 62 -4.64 -8.91 -25.77
C GLY A 62 -3.81 -7.81 -25.09
N LYS A 63 -4.11 -6.53 -25.32
CA LYS A 63 -3.46 -5.39 -24.65
C LYS A 63 -4.43 -4.69 -23.70
N VAL A 64 -3.91 -4.20 -22.60
CA VAL A 64 -4.65 -3.29 -21.71
C VAL A 64 -4.88 -1.97 -22.42
N THR A 65 -6.09 -1.42 -22.28
CA THR A 65 -6.47 -0.11 -22.84
C THR A 65 -7.12 0.82 -21.81
N GLY A 66 -7.28 0.35 -20.57
CA GLY A 66 -7.96 1.10 -19.52
C GLY A 66 -8.41 0.21 -18.36
N ALA A 67 -9.09 0.82 -17.39
CA ALA A 67 -9.76 0.12 -16.29
C ALA A 67 -11.25 0.46 -16.29
N VAL A 68 -12.08 -0.51 -15.92
CA VAL A 68 -13.50 -0.26 -15.67
C VAL A 68 -13.67 0.08 -14.19
N VAL A 69 -14.16 1.28 -13.93
CA VAL A 69 -14.36 1.85 -12.60
C VAL A 69 -15.83 2.25 -12.49
N SER A 70 -16.56 1.61 -11.56
CA SER A 70 -17.98 1.88 -11.34
C SER A 70 -18.84 1.83 -12.63
N GLY A 71 -18.55 0.85 -13.51
CA GLY A 71 -19.21 0.69 -14.81
C GLY A 71 -18.69 1.55 -15.96
N GLU A 72 -17.85 2.56 -15.70
CA GLU A 72 -17.27 3.44 -16.73
C GLU A 72 -15.84 3.01 -17.09
N THR A 73 -15.42 3.20 -18.34
CA THR A 73 -14.05 2.88 -18.76
C THR A 73 -13.17 4.12 -18.68
N ILE A 74 -12.16 4.08 -17.81
CA ILE A 74 -11.08 5.06 -17.76
C ILE A 74 -9.96 4.57 -18.68
N SER A 75 -9.70 5.29 -19.76
CA SER A 75 -8.68 4.91 -20.75
C SER A 75 -7.27 5.20 -20.22
N ALA A 76 -6.36 4.25 -20.43
CA ALA A 76 -4.95 4.40 -20.08
C ALA A 76 -4.11 3.43 -20.93
N ASP A 77 -2.93 3.89 -21.36
CA ASP A 77 -1.98 3.05 -22.10
C ASP A 77 -1.29 2.04 -21.17
N GLU A 78 -1.09 2.43 -19.90
CA GLU A 78 -0.45 1.63 -18.87
C GLU A 78 -1.27 1.66 -17.58
N ILE A 79 -1.30 0.53 -16.87
CA ILE A 79 -2.02 0.40 -15.60
C ILE A 79 -1.14 -0.25 -14.56
N VAL A 80 -1.06 0.40 -13.40
CA VAL A 80 -0.42 -0.14 -12.21
C VAL A 80 -1.51 -0.59 -11.23
N VAL A 81 -1.54 -1.88 -10.90
CA VAL A 81 -2.47 -2.44 -9.91
C VAL A 81 -1.82 -2.34 -8.52
N ALA A 82 -2.14 -1.27 -7.79
CA ALA A 82 -1.69 -1.04 -6.40
C ALA A 82 -2.81 -1.30 -5.37
N ALA A 83 -3.69 -2.25 -5.64
CA ALA A 83 -4.95 -2.47 -4.89
C ALA A 83 -4.82 -3.35 -3.63
N GLY A 84 -3.62 -3.49 -3.06
CA GLY A 84 -3.38 -4.29 -1.86
C GLY A 84 -3.96 -5.71 -1.96
N THR A 85 -4.78 -6.11 -0.98
CA THR A 85 -5.46 -7.42 -0.96
C THR A 85 -6.48 -7.61 -2.09
N GLY A 86 -6.93 -6.54 -2.74
CA GLY A 86 -7.79 -6.59 -3.92
C GLY A 86 -7.04 -6.82 -5.24
N ALA A 87 -5.71 -6.72 -5.26
CA ALA A 87 -4.91 -6.85 -6.49
C ALA A 87 -5.10 -8.19 -7.23
N PRO A 88 -5.20 -9.36 -6.57
CA PRO A 88 -5.39 -10.63 -7.27
C PRO A 88 -6.67 -10.68 -8.10
N ALA A 89 -7.76 -10.10 -7.59
CA ALA A 89 -9.04 -10.08 -8.30
C ALA A 89 -8.95 -9.25 -9.60
N ILE A 90 -8.28 -8.10 -9.55
CA ILE A 90 -8.07 -7.23 -10.72
C ILE A 90 -7.14 -7.90 -11.73
N ALA A 91 -6.01 -8.46 -11.29
CA ALA A 91 -5.05 -9.13 -12.16
C ALA A 91 -5.66 -10.33 -12.90
N ALA A 92 -6.52 -11.10 -12.23
CA ALA A 92 -7.23 -12.22 -12.83
C ALA A 92 -8.11 -11.83 -14.02
N THR A 93 -8.59 -10.58 -14.08
CA THR A 93 -9.39 -10.08 -15.22
C THR A 93 -8.59 -9.99 -16.53
N ALA A 94 -7.26 -9.95 -16.44
CA ALA A 94 -6.34 -10.07 -17.57
C ALA A 94 -5.72 -11.48 -17.70
N GLY A 95 -6.27 -12.48 -17.01
CA GLY A 95 -5.76 -13.85 -17.03
C GLY A 95 -4.46 -14.04 -16.24
N VAL A 96 -4.06 -13.08 -15.42
CA VAL A 96 -2.85 -13.16 -14.60
C VAL A 96 -3.19 -13.69 -13.21
N LYS A 97 -2.62 -14.83 -12.85
CA LYS A 97 -2.70 -15.36 -11.49
C LYS A 97 -1.64 -14.69 -10.61
N LEU A 98 -2.09 -13.78 -9.73
CA LEU A 98 -1.24 -13.20 -8.69
C LEU A 98 -1.38 -14.01 -7.39
N SER A 99 -0.30 -14.68 -6.98
CA SER A 99 -0.25 -15.37 -5.69
C SER A 99 0.00 -14.36 -4.57
N LEU A 100 -1.00 -14.15 -3.71
CA LEU A 100 -0.91 -13.28 -2.54
C LEU A 100 -1.64 -13.93 -1.36
N GLU A 101 -0.97 -14.07 -0.23
CA GLU A 101 -1.59 -14.44 1.04
C GLU A 101 -1.94 -13.18 1.83
N THR A 102 -3.10 -13.18 2.50
CA THR A 102 -3.61 -12.02 3.23
C THR A 102 -3.91 -12.38 4.69
N PRO A 103 -2.89 -12.77 5.48
CA PRO A 103 -3.08 -13.03 6.89
C PRO A 103 -3.51 -11.74 7.62
N PRO A 104 -4.32 -11.84 8.68
CA PRO A 104 -4.61 -10.68 9.52
C PRO A 104 -3.32 -10.10 10.11
N GLY A 105 -3.19 -8.77 10.03
CA GLY A 105 -2.12 -8.01 10.66
C GLY A 105 -2.70 -6.83 11.41
N LEU A 106 -2.06 -6.44 12.50
CA LEU A 106 -2.39 -5.22 13.22
C LEU A 106 -1.50 -4.10 12.71
N ILE A 107 -2.12 -3.00 12.29
CA ILE A 107 -1.42 -1.73 12.11
C ILE A 107 -1.48 -1.03 13.47
N VAL A 108 -0.32 -0.80 14.08
CA VAL A 108 -0.14 -0.09 15.36
C VAL A 108 0.42 1.29 15.14
#